data_AF-X7YV32-F1
#
_entry.id   AF-X7YV32-F1
#
_cell.length_a   1.000
_cell.length_b   1.000
_cell.length_c   1.000
_cell.angle_alpha   90.00
_cell.angle_beta   90.00
_cell.angle_gamma   90.00
#
_symmetry.space_group_name_H-M   'P 1'
#
loop_
_entity.id
_entity.type
_entity.pdbx_description
1 polymer ?
#
loop_
_entity_poly.entity_id
_entity_poly.type
_entity_poly.pdbx_seq_one_letter_code
_entity_poly.pdbx_strand_id
1 'polypeptide(L)'
;MMGMCQMLRDGVIPPNRSLDCVDDELAGSQHFVWVRDTLRLGGKFPLKAGLITSLGFGHVSGLIALVHPQAFLAALSPEQREDYQRRADARLLAGQRRLAAAIAGGPPMYERPADRRFDHRAAEKPQEAAMLLNPGARLGDGDVYLP
;
A
#
# COMPACT_ATOMS: atom_id res chain seq x y z
N MET A 1 6.96 -2.15 7.30
CA MET A 1 5.74 -2.39 6.51
C MET A 1 6.02 -2.70 5.04
N MET A 2 6.73 -1.82 4.30
CA MET A 2 6.98 -2.00 2.86
C MET A 2 7.53 -3.38 2.45
N GLY A 3 8.54 -3.89 3.18
CA GLY A 3 9.09 -5.22 2.92
C GLY A 3 8.07 -6.34 3.05
N MET A 4 7.18 -6.29 4.05
CA MET A 4 6.12 -7.30 4.23
C MET A 4 5.13 -7.29 3.05
N CYS A 5 4.74 -6.10 2.56
CA CYS A 5 3.87 -6.00 1.37
C CYS A 5 4.52 -6.65 0.14
N GLN A 6 5.83 -6.43 -0.05
CA GLN A 6 6.59 -7.03 -1.15
C GLN A 6 6.71 -8.55 -0.98
N MET A 7 7.03 -9.03 0.23
CA MET A 7 7.09 -10.46 0.54
C MET A 7 5.76 -11.16 0.21
N LEU A 8 4.63 -10.62 0.66
CA LEU A 8 3.32 -11.20 0.41
C LEU A 8 2.99 -11.21 -1.09
N ARG A 9 3.25 -10.12 -1.82
CA ARG A 9 3.00 -10.02 -3.26
C ARG A 9 3.88 -10.97 -4.08
N ASP A 10 5.17 -11.02 -3.77
CA ASP A 10 6.17 -11.70 -4.60
C ASP A 10 6.38 -13.17 -4.16
N GLY A 11 5.91 -13.53 -2.96
CA GLY A 11 6.10 -14.86 -2.38
C GLY A 11 7.55 -15.15 -2.03
N VAL A 12 8.34 -14.14 -1.68
CA VAL A 12 9.78 -14.26 -1.39
C VAL A 12 10.05 -13.84 0.04
N ILE A 13 10.70 -14.69 0.84
CA ILE A 13 11.22 -14.35 2.16
C ILE A 13 12.69 -13.93 2.00
N PRO A 14 13.04 -12.66 2.26
CA PRO A 14 14.41 -12.20 2.15
C PRO A 14 15.30 -12.82 3.25
N PRO A 15 16.59 -13.05 2.95
CA PRO A 15 17.54 -13.61 3.91
C PRO A 15 18.03 -12.58 4.91
N ASN A 16 18.47 -13.04 6.08
CA ASN A 16 19.49 -12.33 6.84
C ASN A 16 20.89 -12.78 6.38
N ARG A 17 21.48 -12.06 5.42
CA ARG A 17 22.82 -12.41 4.88
C ARG A 17 23.96 -12.16 5.85
N SER A 18 23.73 -11.35 6.87
CA SER A 18 24.73 -11.06 7.90
C SER A 18 24.77 -12.13 8.99
N LEU A 19 23.85 -13.11 8.96
CA LEU A 19 23.87 -14.24 9.88
C LEU A 19 24.99 -15.22 9.51
N ASP A 20 26.02 -15.29 10.34
CA ASP A 20 27.07 -16.29 10.33
C ASP A 20 26.67 -17.55 11.11
N CYS A 21 26.27 -17.40 12.38
CA CYS A 21 25.71 -18.46 13.21
C CYS A 21 24.47 -17.97 13.98
N VAL A 22 23.54 -18.88 14.29
CA VAL A 22 22.41 -18.58 15.18
C VAL A 22 22.89 -18.72 16.62
N ASP A 23 22.49 -17.81 17.49
CA ASP A 23 22.78 -17.87 18.93
C ASP A 23 22.15 -19.12 19.56
N ASP A 24 22.91 -19.87 20.36
CA ASP A 24 22.45 -21.08 21.04
C ASP A 24 21.31 -20.80 22.02
N GLU A 25 21.20 -19.58 22.57
CA GLU A 25 20.08 -19.18 23.43
C GLU A 25 18.73 -19.28 22.69
N LEU A 26 18.73 -19.07 21.37
CA LEU A 26 17.52 -19.15 20.56
C LEU A 26 17.04 -20.59 20.32
N ALA A 27 17.82 -21.62 20.66
CA ALA A 27 17.44 -23.02 20.48
C ALA A 27 16.17 -23.41 21.25
N GLY A 28 15.85 -22.71 22.35
CA GLY A 28 14.59 -22.89 23.07
C GLY A 28 13.34 -22.38 22.34
N SER A 29 13.50 -21.52 21.33
CA SER A 29 12.40 -20.87 20.59
C SER A 29 11.87 -21.76 19.46
N GLN A 30 11.13 -22.82 19.80
CA GLN A 30 10.69 -23.84 18.84
C GLN A 30 9.79 -23.34 17.69
N HIS A 31 9.14 -22.18 17.84
CA HIS A 31 8.26 -21.59 16.83
C HIS A 31 8.94 -20.51 15.97
N PHE A 32 10.27 -20.43 16.05
CA PHE A 32 11.06 -19.41 15.39
C PHE A 32 12.12 -20.05 14.51
N VAL A 33 12.19 -19.60 13.25
CA VAL A 33 13.19 -20.05 12.28
C VAL A 33 13.91 -18.82 11.76
N TRP A 34 15.23 -18.82 11.89
CA TRP A 34 16.07 -17.73 11.40
C TRP A 34 16.75 -18.14 10.10
N VAL A 35 16.42 -17.43 9.01
CA VAL A 35 16.74 -17.87 7.65
C VAL A 35 17.95 -17.09 7.10
N ARG A 36 18.99 -17.82 6.71
CA ARG A 36 20.22 -17.27 6.09
C ARG A 36 20.11 -17.04 4.58
N ASP A 37 19.32 -17.86 3.89
CA ASP A 37 19.19 -17.84 2.44
C ASP A 37 17.79 -17.40 1.97
N THR A 38 17.68 -16.91 0.74
CA THR A 38 16.40 -16.43 0.22
C THR A 38 15.46 -17.63 -0.01
N LEU A 39 14.26 -17.61 0.59
CA LEU A 39 13.23 -18.62 0.29
C LEU A 39 12.25 -18.08 -0.74
N ARG A 40 12.10 -18.82 -1.85
CA ARG A 40 11.18 -18.48 -2.94
C ARG A 40 9.99 -19.43 -2.89
N LEU A 41 8.87 -18.92 -2.38
CA LEU A 41 7.65 -19.68 -2.13
C LEU A 41 6.52 -19.32 -3.12
N GLY A 42 6.79 -18.45 -4.10
CA GLY A 42 5.83 -18.09 -5.14
C GLY A 42 5.24 -19.28 -5.91
N GLY A 43 4.08 -19.08 -6.52
CA GLY A 43 3.38 -20.12 -7.28
C GLY A 43 2.69 -21.14 -6.36
N LYS A 44 3.34 -22.29 -6.15
CA LYS A 44 2.73 -23.45 -5.45
C LYS A 44 2.63 -23.30 -3.93
N PHE A 45 3.41 -22.40 -3.31
CA PHE A 45 3.47 -22.24 -1.84
C PHE A 45 3.16 -20.80 -1.39
N PRO A 46 1.99 -20.24 -1.74
CA PRO A 46 1.71 -18.82 -1.52
C PRO A 46 1.76 -18.44 -0.03
N LEU A 47 2.39 -17.29 0.25
CA LEU A 47 2.37 -16.67 1.57
C LEU A 47 0.98 -16.09 1.86
N LYS A 48 0.51 -16.22 3.10
CA LYS A 48 -0.85 -15.83 3.50
C LYS A 48 -0.90 -14.54 4.31
N ALA A 49 0.00 -14.40 5.27
CA ALA A 49 0.03 -13.28 6.19
C ALA A 49 1.44 -13.14 6.77
N GLY A 50 1.70 -11.99 7.39
CA GLY A 50 2.89 -11.77 8.18
C GLY A 50 2.65 -10.77 9.30
N LEU A 51 3.52 -10.83 10.30
CA LEU A 51 3.51 -9.95 11.46
C LEU A 51 4.70 -9.02 11.40
N ILE A 52 4.48 -7.75 11.69
CA ILE A 52 5.52 -6.75 11.87
C ILE A 52 5.51 -6.35 13.33
N THR A 53 6.61 -6.60 14.02
CA THR A 53 6.83 -6.20 15.41
C THR A 53 7.86 -5.06 15.45
N SER A 54 7.66 -4.08 16.32
CA SER A 54 8.61 -2.99 16.56
C SER A 54 8.60 -2.61 18.02
N LEU A 55 9.79 -2.38 18.59
CA LEU A 55 9.99 -1.98 19.98
C LEU A 55 10.74 -0.65 20.00
N GLY A 56 10.21 0.34 20.73
CA GLY A 56 10.79 1.67 20.93
C GLY A 56 11.06 1.95 22.40
N PHE A 57 11.81 3.01 22.67
CA PHE A 57 12.12 3.44 24.03
C PHE A 57 10.86 3.82 24.83
N GLY A 58 10.88 3.60 26.15
CA GLY A 58 9.76 3.92 27.03
C GLY A 58 8.62 2.91 27.00
N HIS A 59 8.93 1.61 26.83
CA HIS A 59 7.94 0.52 26.75
C HIS A 59 6.95 0.66 25.58
N VAL A 60 7.36 1.31 24.49
CA VAL A 60 6.52 1.42 23.30
C VAL A 60 6.68 0.14 22.47
N SER A 61 5.63 -0.67 22.43
CA SER A 61 5.58 -1.90 21.63
C SER A 61 4.48 -1.81 20.58
N GLY A 62 4.79 -2.21 19.35
CA GLY A 62 3.85 -2.21 18.23
C GLY A 62 3.81 -3.55 17.52
N LEU A 63 2.60 -3.99 17.15
CA LEU A 63 2.35 -5.16 16.33
C LEU A 63 1.39 -4.79 15.19
N ILE A 64 1.73 -5.19 13.97
CA ILE A 64 0.86 -5.06 12.80
C ILE A 64 0.72 -6.44 12.16
N ALA A 65 -0.52 -6.92 12.03
CA ALA A 65 -0.84 -8.10 11.24
C ALA A 65 -1.25 -7.69 9.82
N LEU A 66 -0.54 -8.21 8.82
CA LEU A 66 -0.82 -7.95 7.41
C LEU A 66 -1.19 -9.24 6.70
N VAL A 67 -2.29 -9.22 5.95
CA VAL A 67 -2.84 -10.38 5.24
C VAL A 67 -2.76 -10.16 3.72
N HIS A 68 -2.58 -11.24 2.98
CA HIS A 68 -2.49 -11.23 1.52
C HIS A 68 -3.78 -10.68 0.88
N PRO A 69 -3.70 -9.80 -0.14
CA PRO A 69 -4.85 -9.11 -0.72
C PRO A 69 -5.88 -10.05 -1.37
N GLN A 70 -5.47 -11.25 -1.81
CA GLN A 70 -6.42 -12.25 -2.34
C GLN A 70 -7.49 -12.68 -1.32
N ALA A 71 -7.23 -12.55 -0.02
CA ALA A 71 -8.25 -12.78 1.00
C ALA A 71 -9.42 -11.78 0.90
N PHE A 72 -9.13 -10.52 0.55
CA PHE A 72 -10.15 -9.51 0.31
C PHE A 72 -10.94 -9.79 -0.97
N LEU A 73 -10.24 -10.14 -2.06
CA LEU A 73 -10.90 -10.50 -3.32
C LEU A 73 -11.84 -11.69 -3.16
N ALA A 74 -11.46 -12.67 -2.33
CA ALA A 74 -12.27 -13.84 -2.02
C ALA A 74 -13.61 -13.48 -1.34
N ALA A 75 -13.71 -12.34 -0.65
CA ALA A 75 -14.93 -11.89 0.02
C ALA A 75 -15.94 -11.18 -0.92
N LEU A 76 -15.51 -10.80 -2.13
CA LEU A 76 -16.39 -10.14 -3.12
C LEU A 76 -17.25 -11.16 -3.86
N SER A 77 -18.44 -10.72 -4.31
CA SER A 77 -19.24 -11.48 -5.30
C SER A 77 -18.43 -11.67 -6.59
N PRO A 78 -18.75 -12.67 -7.43
CA PRO A 78 -18.07 -12.88 -8.70
C PRO A 78 -18.01 -11.62 -9.58
N GLU A 79 -19.13 -10.90 -9.70
CA GLU A 79 -19.27 -9.70 -10.52
C GLU A 79 -18.46 -8.53 -9.95
N GLN A 80 -18.51 -8.34 -8.62
CA GLN A 80 -17.72 -7.31 -7.94
C GLN A 80 -16.21 -7.58 -8.04
N ARG A 81 -15.82 -8.85 -7.94
CA ARG A 81 -14.43 -9.28 -8.07
C ARG A 81 -13.90 -9.00 -9.47
N GLU A 82 -14.68 -9.34 -10.50
CA GLU A 82 -14.32 -9.10 -11.89
C GLU A 82 -14.19 -7.60 -12.18
N ASP A 83 -15.17 -6.79 -11.76
CA ASP A 83 -15.11 -5.33 -11.93
C ASP A 83 -13.89 -4.73 -11.20
N TYR A 84 -13.66 -5.13 -9.96
CA TYR A 84 -12.52 -4.66 -9.18
C TYR A 84 -11.20 -5.02 -9.87
N GLN A 85 -11.04 -6.26 -10.33
CA GLN A 85 -9.82 -6.72 -10.99
C GLN A 85 -9.56 -5.93 -12.26
N ARG A 86 -10.59 -5.73 -13.10
CA ARG A 86 -10.49 -4.91 -14.32
C ARG A 86 -10.01 -3.49 -14.01
N ARG A 87 -10.56 -2.85 -12.96
CA ARG A 87 -10.17 -1.50 -12.54
C ARG A 87 -8.75 -1.46 -11.96
N ALA A 88 -8.38 -2.46 -11.17
CA ALA A 88 -7.05 -2.59 -10.59
C ALA A 88 -5.98 -2.77 -11.67
N ASP A 89 -6.24 -3.61 -12.67
CA ASP A 89 -5.31 -3.87 -13.78
C ASP A 89 -5.13 -2.63 -14.66
N ALA A 90 -6.23 -1.93 -14.99
CA ALA A 90 -6.16 -0.67 -15.72
C ALA A 90 -5.34 0.39 -14.94
N ARG A 91 -5.52 0.47 -13.62
CA ARG A 91 -4.75 1.38 -12.77
C ARG A 91 -3.28 1.00 -12.67
N LEU A 92 -2.97 -0.30 -12.60
CA LEU A 92 -1.60 -0.81 -12.56
C LEU A 92 -0.85 -0.42 -13.84
N LEU A 93 -1.45 -0.65 -15.01
CA LEU A 93 -0.86 -0.29 -16.30
C LEU A 93 -0.61 1.22 -16.39
N ALA A 94 -1.61 2.04 -16.05
CA ALA A 94 -1.47 3.49 -16.04
C ALA A 94 -0.38 3.96 -15.06
N GLY A 95 -0.29 3.33 -13.89
CA GLY A 95 0.74 3.60 -12.88
C GLY A 95 2.14 3.25 -13.34
N GLN A 96 2.34 2.08 -13.96
CA GLN A 96 3.61 1.67 -14.54
C GLN A 96 4.07 2.64 -15.62
N ARG A 97 3.16 3.06 -16.50
CA ARG A 97 3.45 4.06 -17.53
C ARG A 97 3.87 5.41 -16.92
N ARG A 98 3.14 5.92 -15.92
CA ARG A 98 3.50 7.18 -15.24
C ARG A 98 4.86 7.09 -14.56
N LEU A 99 5.12 5.99 -13.86
CA LEU A 99 6.39 5.77 -13.15
C LEU A 99 7.57 5.72 -14.13
N ALA A 100 7.46 4.93 -15.21
CA ALA A 100 8.50 4.84 -16.22
C ALA A 100 8.77 6.19 -16.91
N ALA A 101 7.71 6.95 -17.24
CA ALA A 101 7.85 8.27 -17.84
C ALA A 101 8.58 9.24 -16.91
N ALA A 102 8.26 9.26 -15.62
CA ALA A 102 8.93 10.13 -14.66
C ALA A 102 10.41 9.75 -14.46
N ILE A 103 10.74 8.46 -14.42
CA ILE A 103 12.14 7.98 -14.35
C ILE A 103 12.94 8.44 -15.56
N ALA A 104 12.32 8.45 -16.76
CA ALA A 104 12.96 8.85 -18.00
C ALA A 104 13.02 10.39 -18.23
N GLY A 105 12.74 11.20 -17.22
CA GLY A 105 12.76 12.67 -17.33
C GLY A 105 11.49 13.30 -17.91
N GLY A 106 10.38 12.54 -17.96
CA GLY A 106 9.05 13.06 -18.27
C GLY A 106 8.45 13.90 -17.13
N PRO A 107 7.12 14.07 -17.11
CA PRO A 107 6.43 14.87 -16.10
C PRO A 107 6.79 14.43 -14.66
N PRO A 108 6.97 15.38 -13.74
CA PRO A 108 7.44 15.09 -12.39
C PRO A 108 6.41 14.25 -11.61
N MET A 109 6.87 13.48 -10.62
CA MET A 109 5.97 12.71 -9.76
C MET A 109 5.17 13.58 -8.77
N TYR A 110 5.54 14.86 -8.64
CA TYR A 110 4.88 15.82 -7.77
C TYR A 110 4.65 17.13 -8.53
N GLU A 111 3.39 17.55 -8.58
CA GLU A 111 2.95 18.83 -9.13
C GLU A 111 2.09 19.48 -8.06
N ARG A 112 2.48 20.68 -7.61
CA ARG A 112 1.71 21.41 -6.59
C ARG A 112 0.40 21.88 -7.24
N PRO A 113 -0.78 21.61 -6.63
CA PRO A 113 -2.04 22.19 -7.11
C PRO A 113 -1.94 23.72 -7.18
N ALA A 114 -2.46 24.31 -8.25
CA ALA A 114 -2.39 25.76 -8.47
C ALA A 114 -3.20 26.54 -7.41
N ASP A 115 -4.32 25.98 -6.98
CA ASP A 115 -5.26 26.58 -6.03
C ASP A 115 -6.08 25.49 -5.31
N ARG A 116 -7.12 25.92 -4.61
CA ARG A 116 -8.00 25.07 -3.79
C ARG A 116 -9.15 24.44 -4.60
N ARG A 117 -9.18 24.59 -5.92
CA ARG A 117 -10.17 23.98 -6.82
C ARG A 117 -11.62 24.41 -6.52
N PHE A 118 -11.78 25.69 -6.16
CA PHE A 118 -13.09 26.35 -6.03
C PHE A 118 -13.49 27.04 -7.33
N ASP A 119 -14.77 27.38 -7.48
CA ASP A 119 -15.20 28.21 -8.59
C ASP A 119 -14.57 29.60 -8.48
N HIS A 120 -13.78 29.98 -9.47
CA HIS A 120 -13.11 31.27 -9.55
C HIS A 120 -14.08 32.44 -9.78
N ARG A 121 -15.34 32.19 -10.13
CA ARG A 121 -16.37 33.22 -10.31
C ARG A 121 -16.95 33.73 -9.00
N ALA A 122 -16.79 32.97 -7.91
CA ALA A 122 -17.30 33.32 -6.59
C ALA A 122 -16.16 33.47 -5.58
N ALA A 123 -16.42 34.18 -4.48
CA ALA A 123 -15.45 34.31 -3.40
C ALA A 123 -15.18 32.94 -2.76
N GLU A 124 -13.93 32.65 -2.41
CA GLU A 124 -13.55 31.35 -1.83
C GLU A 124 -14.14 31.13 -0.43
N LYS A 125 -14.16 32.16 0.42
CA LYS A 125 -14.59 32.03 1.83
C LYS A 125 -15.98 31.36 2.02
N PRO A 126 -17.05 31.77 1.31
CA PRO A 126 -18.34 31.09 1.44
C PRO A 126 -18.33 29.67 0.86
N GLN A 127 -17.58 29.44 -0.23
CA GLN A 127 -17.43 28.11 -0.83
C GLN A 127 -16.69 27.14 0.09
N GLU A 128 -15.67 27.62 0.80
CA GLU A 128 -14.94 26.85 1.81
C GLU A 128 -15.86 26.43 2.95
N ALA A 129 -16.64 27.36 3.51
CA ALA A 129 -17.59 27.02 4.57
C ALA A 129 -18.64 25.98 4.08
N ALA A 130 -19.19 26.17 2.88
CA ALA A 130 -20.15 25.24 2.31
C ALA A 130 -19.55 23.84 2.09
N MET A 131 -18.34 23.75 1.53
CA MET A 131 -17.63 22.49 1.29
C MET A 131 -17.31 21.75 2.59
N LEU A 132 -16.84 22.46 3.63
CA LEU A 132 -16.51 21.86 4.92
C LEU A 132 -17.75 21.34 5.66
N LEU A 133 -18.91 21.96 5.44
CA LEU A 133 -20.17 21.58 6.07
C LEU A 133 -20.95 20.51 5.27
N ASN A 134 -20.57 20.26 4.01
CA ASN A 134 -21.22 19.26 3.16
C ASN A 134 -20.42 17.93 3.14
N PRO A 135 -20.91 16.85 3.78
CA PRO A 135 -20.23 15.54 3.74
C PRO A 135 -20.21 14.89 2.34
N GLY A 136 -21.08 15.35 1.45
CA GLY A 136 -21.17 14.95 0.04
C GLY A 136 -20.27 15.73 -0.91
N ALA A 137 -19.56 16.77 -0.46
CA ALA A 137 -18.71 17.58 -1.33
C ALA A 137 -17.62 16.72 -2.00
N ARG A 138 -17.55 16.76 -3.34
CA ARG A 138 -16.56 16.04 -4.15
C ARG A 138 -16.09 16.93 -5.30
N LEU A 139 -14.92 16.62 -5.85
CA LEU A 139 -14.48 17.22 -7.12
C LEU A 139 -15.28 16.60 -8.27
N GLY A 140 -15.86 17.44 -9.12
CA GLY A 140 -16.50 17.03 -10.36
C GLY A 140 -15.52 16.91 -11.53
N ASP A 141 -16.04 16.63 -12.73
CA ASP A 141 -15.24 16.42 -13.95
C ASP A 141 -14.39 17.64 -14.38
N GLY A 142 -14.74 18.83 -13.90
CA GLY A 142 -13.97 20.06 -14.12
C GLY A 142 -12.85 20.28 -13.11
N ASP A 143 -12.56 19.31 -12.24
CA ASP A 143 -11.60 19.46 -11.13
C ASP A 143 -11.97 20.59 -10.15
N VAL A 144 -13.26 20.95 -10.08
CA VAL A 144 -13.84 21.95 -9.16
C VAL A 144 -14.80 21.27 -8.19
N TYR A 145 -14.84 21.71 -6.93
CA TYR A 145 -15.79 21.21 -5.94
C TYR A 145 -17.24 21.46 -6.36
N LEU A 146 -18.04 20.40 -6.34
CA LEU A 146 -19.49 20.51 -6.48
C LEU A 146 -20.09 20.93 -5.13
N PRO A 147 -21.02 21.91 -5.11
CA PRO A 147 -21.70 22.34 -3.90
C PRO A 147 -22.56 21.24 -3.28
#